data_AF-W2SWA9-F1
#
_entry.id   AF-W2SWA9-F1
#
_cell.length_a   1.000
_cell.length_b   1.000
_cell.length_c   1.000
_cell.angle_alpha   90.00
_cell.angle_beta   90.00
_cell.angle_gamma   90.00
#
_symmetry.space_group_name_H-M   'P 1'
#
loop_
_entity.id
_entity.type
_entity.pdbx_description
1 polymer ?
#
loop_
_entity_poly.entity_id
_entity_poly.type
_entity_poly.pdbx_seq_one_letter_code
_entity_poly.pdbx_strand_id
1 'polypeptide(L)'
;MYRFMVDCMKSVGVVESHAGQLAEVLIEADERAGSAWVDGKNLLGPVVGNFCMDLAVKKAKDAGVGWVVAKGSNHFGIAAWYVMRAMKEGMMAMSFTNTSPVTYPTRSSKPALGTNPMCIGANGTNGDSYVLDMATTTVAIGKLFIMLASAFSCK
;
A
#
# COMPACT_ATOMS: atom_id res chain seq x y z
N MET A 1 19.21 2.32 9.55
CA MET A 1 17.93 2.99 9.27
C MET A 1 17.14 3.30 10.54
N TYR A 2 17.02 2.37 11.50
CA TYR A 2 16.47 2.62 12.86
C TYR A 2 16.97 3.94 13.46
N ARG A 3 18.30 4.12 13.48
CA ARG A 3 18.93 5.32 14.02
C ARG A 3 18.56 6.60 13.26
N PHE A 4 18.58 6.57 11.92
CA PHE A 4 18.16 7.70 11.08
C PHE A 4 16.69 8.09 11.28
N MET A 5 15.78 7.11 11.39
CA MET A 5 14.36 7.36 11.62
C MET A 5 14.10 7.94 13.02
N VAL A 6 14.77 7.39 14.04
CA VAL A 6 14.72 7.93 15.40
C VAL A 6 15.27 9.37 15.42
N ASP A 7 16.38 9.63 14.71
CA ASP A 7 16.99 10.96 14.64
C ASP A 7 16.09 11.98 13.90
N CYS A 8 15.43 11.59 12.81
CA CYS A 8 14.44 12.42 12.11
C CYS A 8 13.18 12.68 12.93
N MET A 9 12.69 11.70 13.70
CA MET A 9 11.53 11.90 14.57
C MET A 9 11.88 12.78 15.77
N LYS A 10 13.10 12.62 16.31
CA LYS A 10 13.63 13.51 17.35
C LYS A 10 13.80 14.95 16.85
N SER A 11 14.16 15.16 15.57
CA SER A 11 14.33 16.51 15.03
C SER A 11 13.02 17.30 14.91
N VAL A 12 11.87 16.61 14.86
CA VAL A 12 10.52 17.21 14.89
C VAL A 12 9.86 17.16 16.28
N GLY A 13 10.63 16.84 17.33
CA GLY A 13 10.19 16.93 18.72
C GLY A 13 9.50 15.67 19.26
N VAL A 14 9.60 14.53 18.58
CA VAL A 14 9.05 13.26 19.09
C VAL A 14 9.96 12.70 20.19
N VAL A 15 9.35 12.26 21.29
CA VAL A 15 10.05 11.63 22.42
C VAL A 15 10.76 10.36 21.96
N GLU A 16 12.01 10.15 22.37
CA GLU A 16 12.87 9.06 21.89
C GLU A 16 12.28 7.67 22.12
N SER A 17 11.56 7.46 23.22
CA SER A 17 10.82 6.21 23.46
C SER A 17 9.70 6.00 22.46
N HIS A 18 9.00 7.05 22.05
CA HIS A 18 7.94 7.00 21.03
C HIS A 18 8.53 6.86 19.62
N ALA A 19 9.62 7.56 19.33
CA ALA A 19 10.35 7.44 18.07
C ALA A 19 10.96 6.03 17.90
N GLY A 20 11.52 5.48 18.98
CA GLY A 20 12.01 4.11 19.07
C GLY A 20 10.89 3.10 18.88
N GLN A 21 9.75 3.30 19.57
CA GLN A 21 8.57 2.47 19.37
C GLN A 21 8.02 2.54 17.94
N LEU A 22 7.97 3.72 17.30
CA LEU A 22 7.55 3.86 15.90
C LEU A 22 8.55 3.20 14.94
N ALA A 23 9.84 3.25 15.25
CA ALA A 23 10.88 2.57 14.48
C ALA A 23 10.90 1.04 14.70
N GLU A 24 10.55 0.57 15.91
CA GLU A 24 10.34 -0.85 16.25
C GLU A 24 8.98 -1.38 15.76
N VAL A 25 7.97 -0.51 15.64
CA VAL A 25 6.67 -0.83 15.03
C VAL A 25 6.87 -1.25 13.57
N LEU A 26 7.90 -0.73 12.90
CA LEU A 26 8.23 -1.09 11.51
C LEU A 26 9.02 -2.40 11.37
N ILE A 27 9.48 -3.04 12.46
CA ILE A 27 10.40 -4.18 12.39
C ILE A 27 9.99 -5.30 13.36
N GLU A 28 9.03 -6.12 12.91
CA GLU A 28 9.09 -7.56 13.17
C GLU A 28 9.06 -8.24 11.80
N ALA A 29 10.13 -7.99 11.03
CA ALA A 29 10.21 -8.44 9.66
C ALA A 29 10.91 -9.79 9.55
N ASP A 30 10.18 -10.83 9.12
CA ASP A 30 10.81 -12.04 8.61
C ASP A 30 11.37 -11.71 7.22
N GLU A 31 12.67 -11.43 7.16
CA GLU A 31 13.37 -11.02 5.96
C GLU A 31 14.11 -12.18 5.30
N ARG A 32 13.88 -12.33 4.00
CA ARG A 32 14.71 -13.14 3.10
C ARG A 32 15.31 -12.25 2.03
N ALA A 33 16.18 -12.81 1.19
CA ALA A 33 16.86 -12.07 0.13
C ALA A 33 15.87 -11.30 -0.77
N GLY A 34 14.80 -11.97 -1.23
CA GLY A 34 13.80 -11.38 -2.12
C GLY A 34 12.42 -11.12 -1.50
N SER A 35 12.22 -11.37 -0.20
CA SER A 35 10.90 -11.19 0.43
C SER A 35 10.97 -10.63 1.85
N ALA A 36 9.90 -9.97 2.30
CA ALA A 36 9.69 -9.60 3.69
C ALA A 36 8.23 -9.71 4.10
N TRP A 37 7.99 -9.99 5.37
CA TRP A 37 6.70 -9.85 6.01
C TRP A 37 6.77 -8.72 7.04
N VAL A 38 5.88 -7.73 6.99
CA VAL A 38 5.92 -6.55 7.88
C VAL A 38 4.66 -6.52 8.73
N ASP A 39 4.80 -6.30 10.03
CA ASP A 39 3.67 -5.93 10.90
C ASP A 39 3.53 -4.41 10.98
N GLY A 40 2.41 -3.87 10.53
CA GLY A 40 2.10 -2.44 10.60
C GLY A 40 1.59 -1.99 11.97
N LYS A 41 1.34 -2.90 12.92
CA LYS A 41 0.81 -2.64 14.28
C LYS A 41 -0.33 -1.62 14.33
N ASN A 42 -1.27 -1.75 13.39
CA ASN A 42 -2.43 -0.90 13.18
C ASN A 42 -2.10 0.58 12.85
N LEU A 43 -0.96 0.85 12.23
CA LEU A 43 -0.59 2.18 11.74
C LEU A 43 -1.38 2.58 10.48
N LEU A 44 -1.22 3.85 10.10
CA LEU A 44 -1.80 4.43 8.89
C LEU A 44 -1.30 3.70 7.64
N GLY A 45 -2.25 3.31 6.77
CA GLY A 45 -1.96 2.59 5.54
C GLY A 45 -0.91 3.25 4.64
N PRO A 46 -0.93 4.58 4.41
CA PRO A 46 0.11 5.25 3.62
C PRO A 46 1.52 5.14 4.19
N VAL A 47 1.65 5.12 5.51
CA VAL A 47 2.97 4.99 6.17
C VAL A 47 3.51 3.58 5.96
N VAL A 48 2.69 2.58 6.26
CA VAL A 48 3.06 1.16 6.12
C VAL A 48 3.29 0.80 4.65
N GLY A 49 2.41 1.25 3.75
CA GLY A 49 2.51 0.98 2.31
C GLY A 49 3.75 1.61 1.68
N ASN A 50 4.09 2.85 2.06
CA ASN A 50 5.31 3.51 1.57
C ASN A 50 6.56 2.76 2.03
N PHE A 51 6.61 2.37 3.30
CA PHE A 51 7.70 1.58 3.85
C PHE A 51 7.84 0.22 3.13
N CYS A 52 6.74 -0.49 2.93
CA CYS A 52 6.76 -1.80 2.28
C CYS A 52 7.24 -1.72 0.83
N MET A 53 6.81 -0.68 0.10
CA MET A 53 7.25 -0.49 -1.28
C MET A 53 8.73 -0.11 -1.36
N ASP A 54 9.22 0.76 -0.48
CA ASP A 54 10.64 1.14 -0.44
C ASP A 54 11.52 -0.07 -0.10
N LEU A 55 11.06 -0.93 0.82
CA LEU A 55 11.71 -2.19 1.14
C LEU A 55 11.68 -3.18 -0.04
N ALA A 56 10.55 -3.28 -0.75
CA ALA A 56 10.42 -4.13 -1.93
C ALA A 56 11.38 -3.70 -3.04
N VAL A 57 11.46 -2.39 -3.31
CA VAL A 57 12.42 -1.82 -4.27
C VAL A 57 13.85 -2.15 -3.85
N LYS A 58 14.22 -1.93 -2.59
CA LYS A 58 15.57 -2.26 -2.11
C LYS A 58 15.90 -3.74 -2.35
N LYS A 59 15.01 -4.66 -1.94
CA LYS A 59 15.22 -6.10 -2.13
C LYS A 59 15.26 -6.49 -3.62
N ALA A 60 14.46 -5.85 -4.46
CA ALA A 60 14.50 -6.08 -5.90
C ALA A 60 15.83 -5.63 -6.53
N LYS A 61 16.46 -4.55 -6.04
CA LYS A 61 17.82 -4.15 -6.50
C LYS A 61 18.87 -5.18 -6.11
N ASP A 62 18.76 -5.75 -4.91
CA ASP A 62 19.76 -6.68 -4.37
C ASP A 62 19.60 -8.12 -4.90
N ALA A 63 18.36 -8.61 -5.00
CA ALA A 63 18.04 -10.02 -5.30
C ALA A 63 17.29 -10.23 -6.63
N GLY A 64 17.03 -9.16 -7.39
CA GLY A 64 16.27 -9.18 -8.66
C GLY A 64 14.75 -9.17 -8.48
N VAL A 65 14.23 -9.56 -7.31
CA VAL A 65 12.80 -9.51 -6.96
C VAL A 65 12.61 -9.05 -5.52
N GLY A 66 11.55 -8.28 -5.28
CA GLY A 66 11.17 -7.83 -3.94
C GLY A 66 9.68 -8.04 -3.71
N TRP A 67 9.35 -8.96 -2.80
CA TRP A 67 7.96 -9.27 -2.43
C TRP A 67 7.74 -8.95 -0.95
N VAL A 68 6.98 -7.90 -0.67
CA VAL A 68 6.72 -7.46 0.71
C VAL A 68 5.24 -7.52 1.01
N VAL A 69 4.88 -8.18 2.11
CA VAL A 69 3.50 -8.30 2.59
C VAL A 69 3.37 -7.60 3.92
N ALA A 70 2.36 -6.75 4.08
CA ALA A 70 2.02 -6.12 5.35
C ALA A 70 0.83 -6.82 6.02
N LYS A 71 0.91 -7.03 7.34
CA LYS A 71 -0.24 -7.32 8.21
C LYS A 71 -0.49 -6.15 9.15
N GLY A 72 -1.66 -6.08 9.78
CA GLY A 72 -1.94 -5.04 10.77
C GLY A 72 -1.81 -3.63 10.21
N SER A 73 -2.22 -3.41 8.97
CA SER A 73 -2.25 -2.08 8.33
C SER A 73 -3.69 -1.57 8.21
N ASN A 74 -3.83 -0.32 7.80
CA ASN A 74 -5.12 0.34 7.56
C ASN A 74 -5.30 0.71 6.07
N HIS A 75 -6.40 1.40 5.77
CA HIS A 75 -6.70 1.89 4.43
C HIS A 75 -5.53 2.69 3.84
N PHE A 76 -4.94 2.18 2.76
CA PHE A 76 -3.71 2.73 2.19
C PHE A 76 -3.93 3.71 1.03
N GLY A 77 -5.18 4.09 0.74
CA GLY A 77 -5.47 5.06 -0.32
C GLY A 77 -5.32 4.49 -1.73
N ILE A 78 -4.62 5.23 -2.59
CA ILE A 78 -4.50 4.98 -4.03
C ILE A 78 -3.39 3.96 -4.28
N ALA A 79 -3.71 2.80 -4.87
CA ALA A 79 -2.73 1.73 -5.09
C ALA A 79 -1.65 2.15 -6.10
N ALA A 80 -2.00 2.94 -7.13
CA ALA A 80 -1.06 3.49 -8.10
C ALA A 80 0.08 4.30 -7.48
N TRP A 81 -0.15 4.96 -6.34
CA TRP A 81 0.89 5.76 -5.68
C TRP A 81 2.14 4.92 -5.41
N TYR A 82 1.98 3.73 -4.85
CA TYR A 82 3.09 2.84 -4.51
C TYR A 82 3.79 2.31 -5.76
N VAL A 83 3.02 1.88 -6.76
CA VAL A 83 3.55 1.36 -8.03
C VAL A 83 4.36 2.42 -8.76
N MET A 84 3.85 3.66 -8.84
CA MET A 84 4.57 4.77 -9.47
C MET A 84 5.88 5.11 -8.76
N ARG A 85 5.98 4.91 -7.43
CA ARG A 85 7.25 5.10 -6.70
C ARG A 85 8.30 4.08 -7.14
N ALA A 86 7.92 2.81 -7.29
CA ALA A 86 8.84 1.78 -7.78
C ALA A 86 9.18 1.96 -9.27
N MET A 87 8.24 2.45 -10.09
CA MET A 87 8.52 2.78 -11.50
C MET A 87 9.55 3.90 -11.65
N LYS A 88 9.57 4.89 -10.75
CA LYS A 88 10.62 5.94 -10.73
C LYS A 88 12.01 5.35 -10.47
N GLU A 89 12.08 4.20 -9.84
CA GLU A 89 13.32 3.47 -9.55
C GLU A 89 13.70 2.48 -10.67
N GLY A 90 13.01 2.56 -11.81
CA GLY A 90 13.29 1.72 -12.98
C GLY A 90 12.70 0.30 -12.88
N MET A 91 11.73 0.07 -12.00
CA MET A 91 11.15 -1.24 -11.75
C MET A 91 9.75 -1.40 -12.32
N MET A 92 9.41 -2.64 -12.68
CA MET A 92 8.02 -3.07 -12.80
C MET A 92 7.49 -3.38 -11.41
N ALA A 93 6.27 -2.93 -11.09
CA ALA A 93 5.75 -3.04 -9.74
C ALA A 93 4.27 -3.40 -9.72
N MET A 94 3.88 -4.04 -8.62
CA MET A 94 2.50 -4.40 -8.33
C MET A 94 2.16 -4.03 -6.88
N SER A 95 0.92 -3.64 -6.63
CA SER A 95 0.40 -3.35 -5.31
C SER A 95 -1.01 -3.91 -5.17
N PHE A 96 -1.30 -4.51 -4.01
CA PHE A 96 -2.57 -5.13 -3.69
C PHE A 96 -2.95 -4.78 -2.27
N THR A 97 -4.25 -4.65 -2.00
CA THR A 97 -4.75 -4.61 -0.62
C THR A 97 -6.10 -5.30 -0.51
N ASN A 98 -6.40 -5.82 0.66
CA ASN A 98 -7.73 -6.30 0.99
C ASN A 98 -8.58 -5.18 1.59
N THR A 99 -9.90 -5.29 1.45
CA THR A 99 -10.85 -4.37 2.08
C THR A 99 -11.95 -5.12 2.83
N SER A 100 -12.73 -4.39 3.63
CA SER A 100 -13.88 -4.95 4.36
C SER A 100 -14.86 -5.67 3.43
N PRO A 101 -15.54 -6.73 3.89
CA PRO A 101 -16.45 -7.52 3.07
C PRO A 101 -17.69 -6.69 2.67
N VAL A 102 -17.74 -6.29 1.41
CA VAL A 102 -18.76 -5.40 0.82
C VAL A 102 -19.28 -5.92 -0.53
N THR A 103 -18.64 -6.94 -1.08
CA THR A 103 -18.90 -7.53 -2.39
C THR A 103 -19.40 -8.96 -2.23
N TYR A 104 -20.33 -9.34 -3.10
CA TYR A 104 -20.93 -10.67 -3.15
C TYR A 104 -20.12 -11.56 -4.10
N PRO A 105 -19.65 -12.73 -3.63
CA PRO A 105 -19.14 -13.76 -4.53
C PRO A 105 -20.17 -14.13 -5.60
N THR A 106 -19.71 -14.62 -6.75
CA THR A 106 -20.57 -15.07 -7.83
C THR A 106 -21.61 -16.07 -7.32
N ARG A 107 -22.90 -15.76 -7.52
CA ARG A 107 -24.07 -16.54 -7.07
C ARG A 107 -24.26 -16.61 -5.54
N SER A 108 -23.67 -15.69 -4.77
CA SER A 108 -23.91 -15.54 -3.34
C SER A 108 -24.97 -14.46 -3.06
N SER A 109 -25.78 -14.68 -2.01
CA SER A 109 -26.67 -13.68 -1.42
C SER A 109 -26.09 -13.00 -0.17
N LYS A 110 -24.86 -13.35 0.22
CA LYS A 110 -24.15 -12.77 1.36
C LYS A 110 -22.83 -12.11 0.92
N PRO A 111 -22.49 -10.91 1.44
CA PRO A 111 -21.21 -10.27 1.16
C PRO A 111 -20.09 -11.04 1.87
N ALA A 112 -18.96 -11.22 1.18
CA ALA A 112 -17.80 -11.92 1.72
C ALA A 112 -16.46 -11.37 1.23
N LEU A 113 -16.44 -10.65 0.11
CA LEU A 113 -15.21 -10.12 -0.50
C LEU A 113 -15.14 -8.60 -0.36
N GLY A 114 -13.94 -8.06 -0.30
CA GLY A 114 -13.71 -6.63 -0.48
C GLY A 114 -13.75 -6.22 -1.94
N THR A 115 -13.60 -4.92 -2.19
CA THR A 115 -13.25 -4.35 -3.51
C THR A 115 -11.84 -4.68 -3.95
N ASN A 116 -11.00 -5.15 -3.00
CA ASN A 116 -9.66 -5.71 -3.16
C ASN A 116 -8.88 -5.18 -4.37
N PRO A 117 -8.49 -3.89 -4.38
CA PRO A 117 -7.89 -3.28 -5.55
C PRO A 117 -6.53 -3.90 -5.85
N MET A 118 -6.22 -3.92 -7.14
CA MET A 118 -4.94 -4.33 -7.69
C MET A 118 -4.40 -3.24 -8.60
N CYS A 119 -3.12 -2.96 -8.48
CA CYS A 119 -2.41 -2.04 -9.34
C CYS A 119 -1.14 -2.68 -9.89
N ILE A 120 -0.88 -2.47 -11.17
CA ILE A 120 0.29 -2.97 -11.90
C ILE A 120 0.83 -1.84 -12.75
N GLY A 121 2.14 -1.64 -12.77
CA GLY A 121 2.76 -0.63 -13.60
C GLY A 121 4.17 -0.97 -14.06
N ALA A 122 4.50 -0.48 -15.24
CA ALA A 122 5.75 -0.70 -15.94
C ALA A 122 6.10 0.51 -16.80
N ASN A 123 7.39 0.86 -16.88
CA ASN A 123 7.85 1.80 -17.89
C ASN A 123 8.12 1.04 -19.20
N GLY A 124 7.74 1.66 -20.32
CA GLY A 124 8.06 1.20 -21.67
C GLY A 124 9.33 1.88 -22.21
N THR A 125 9.53 1.73 -23.51
CA THR A 125 10.59 2.43 -24.25
C THR A 125 10.18 3.87 -24.57
N ASN A 126 11.15 4.74 -24.88
CA ASN A 126 10.89 6.11 -25.36
C ASN A 126 10.07 7.01 -24.41
N GLY A 127 10.07 6.72 -23.10
CA GLY A 127 9.35 7.51 -22.10
C GLY A 127 7.88 7.10 -21.92
N ASP A 128 7.42 6.06 -22.60
CA ASP A 128 6.09 5.50 -22.35
C ASP A 128 6.00 4.85 -20.97
N SER A 129 4.80 4.87 -20.38
CA SER A 129 4.53 4.17 -19.13
C SER A 129 3.12 3.62 -19.13
N TYR A 130 2.94 2.48 -18.45
CA TYR A 130 1.65 1.83 -18.25
C TYR A 130 1.39 1.70 -16.76
N VAL A 131 0.21 2.15 -16.32
CA VAL A 131 -0.27 1.99 -14.94
C VAL A 131 -1.74 1.59 -14.98
N LEU A 132 -2.04 0.38 -14.54
CA LEU A 132 -3.38 -0.11 -14.29
C LEU A 132 -3.66 0.04 -12.80
N ASP A 133 -4.71 0.75 -12.41
CA ASP A 133 -5.22 0.81 -11.03
C ASP A 133 -6.72 0.54 -11.05
N MET A 134 -7.12 -0.63 -10.55
CA MET A 134 -8.51 -1.07 -10.61
C MET A 134 -8.97 -1.75 -9.32
N ALA A 135 -10.24 -1.54 -8.99
CA ALA A 135 -10.96 -2.41 -8.07
C ALA A 135 -11.29 -3.74 -8.76
N THR A 136 -11.45 -4.82 -8.00
CA THR A 136 -11.96 -6.10 -8.54
C THR A 136 -13.49 -6.10 -8.72
N THR A 137 -14.15 -5.00 -8.35
CA THR A 137 -15.58 -4.76 -8.55
C THR A 137 -15.83 -3.92 -9.80
N THR A 138 -17.03 -4.04 -10.37
CA THR A 138 -17.45 -3.25 -11.55
C THR A 138 -17.34 -1.74 -11.32
N VAL A 139 -17.64 -1.29 -10.10
CA VAL A 139 -17.58 0.11 -9.70
C VAL A 139 -16.94 0.19 -8.32
N ALA A 140 -16.10 1.22 -8.10
CA ALA A 140 -15.57 1.52 -6.77
C ALA A 140 -16.69 2.06 -5.87
N ILE A 141 -16.70 1.65 -4.61
CA ILE A 141 -17.69 2.12 -3.61
C ILE A 141 -17.69 3.65 -3.48
N GLY A 142 -16.53 4.30 -3.60
CA GLY A 142 -16.43 5.76 -3.60
C GLY A 142 -17.28 6.43 -4.69
N LYS A 143 -17.39 5.84 -5.89
CA LYS A 143 -18.26 6.38 -6.95
C LYS A 143 -19.74 6.31 -6.55
N LEU A 144 -20.17 5.24 -5.87
CA LEU A 144 -21.54 5.12 -5.37
C LEU A 144 -21.84 6.20 -4.32
N PHE A 145 -20.91 6.44 -3.38
CA PHE A 145 -21.06 7.49 -2.38
C PHE A 145 -21.15 8.90 -3.00
N ILE A 146 -20.32 9.19 -4.01
CA ILE A 146 -20.38 10.46 -4.74
C ILE A 146 -21.75 10.61 -5.41
N MET A 147 -22.21 9.60 -6.15
CA MET A 147 -23.51 9.64 -6.83
C MET A 147 -24.67 9.84 -5.84
N LEU A 148 -24.62 9.17 -4.68
CA LEU A 148 -25.62 9.35 -3.63
C LEU A 148 -25.60 10.79 -3.08
N ALA A 149 -24.42 11.32 -2.77
CA ALA A 149 -24.29 12.69 -2.28
C ALA A 149 -24.76 13.73 -3.31
N SER A 150 -24.43 13.55 -4.58
CA SER A 150 -24.87 14.42 -5.67
C SER A 150 -26.38 14.38 -5.89
N ALA A 151 -27.03 13.23 -5.68
CA ALA A 151 -28.48 13.10 -5.82
C ALA A 151 -29.28 13.91 -4.77
N PHE A 152 -28.68 14.22 -3.62
CA PHE A 152 -29.32 15.02 -2.56
C PHE A 152 -28.94 16.51 -2.60
N SER A 153 -27.95 16.92 -3.40
CA SER A 153 -27.55 18.34 -3.52
C SER A 153 -28.40 19.14 -4.50
N CYS A 154 -29.34 18.51 -5.22
CA CYS A 154 -30.31 19.16 -6.12
C CYS A 154 -31.65 19.43 -5.41
N LYS A 155 -31.60 19.91 -4.17
CA LYS A 155 -32.72 20.54 -3.47
C LYS A 155 -32.28 21.87 -2.89
#